data_AF-A0A942BSU3-F1
#
_entry.id   AF-A0A942BSU3-F1
#
_cell.length_a   1.000
_cell.length_b   1.000
_cell.length_c   1.000
_cell.angle_alpha   90.00
_cell.angle_beta   90.00
_cell.angle_gamma   90.00
#
_symmetry.space_group_name_H-M   'P 1'
#
loop_
_entity.id
_entity.type
_entity.pdbx_description
1 polymer ?
#
loop_
_entity_poly.entity_id
_entity_poly.type
_entity_poly.pdbx_seq_one_letter_code
_entity_poly.pdbx_strand_id
1 'polypeptide(L)'
;MITHPLYLLIALPLALAALGAGLWSASRAATGVKVVGQHPGWQGLGLALVIAGLGLGLSAPRWGKPEVARLTVQVVLDASKSMGVKDAGGRARFDAATSFLDRLWSEPTPGAAWGLEALTGDLVPLLPPGEDRTLLRETLLAVKPGDIGAPGSSFGRGLAQVAGEVDKGRPAIVLLLSDGEETWESESDASMRAIAALKKAKLPLYAVVLGGASPQPVPGAKAADGKEQTSSARPDFLKALCVATGGRLITTPEEMRTLARNLMQGTEAMPATRSPKPAHPEAGAWLALLGFAIWLFGAGRPMPGWRLALLLPFLLITRPVKAQSRFVPSTVKAWIAQRALDNDDLKTAKAWSPSDDAPDHRLLAAAIALRSHQPGDAAQTLAPLVAGGVPRPLPPWRAPALLMAARAQHDLGKTEDAKALLIRLLMEAPGQADAIHDLQALTQDPTPPPPPDPQKPPPPPPMRPSMGAQKDELEGRQIRMPKTPQAPKGVKDI
;
A
#
# COMPACT_ATOMS: atom_id res chain seq x y z
N MET A 1 9.75 -15.25 15.44
CA MET A 1 10.87 -14.61 14.70
C MET A 1 11.19 -13.31 15.40
N ILE A 2 12.46 -12.97 15.63
CA ILE A 2 12.85 -11.84 16.50
C ILE A 2 13.48 -10.78 15.60
N THR A 3 13.00 -9.55 15.69
CA THR A 3 13.41 -8.46 14.78
C THR A 3 14.82 -7.97 15.12
N HIS A 4 15.14 -7.92 16.41
CA HIS A 4 16.40 -7.37 16.91
C HIS A 4 17.03 -8.33 17.93
N PRO A 5 17.69 -9.42 17.48
CA PRO A 5 18.24 -10.44 18.38
C PRO A 5 19.38 -9.94 19.27
N LEU A 6 20.06 -8.85 18.87
CA LEU A 6 21.15 -8.24 19.65
C LEU A 6 20.72 -7.81 21.06
N TYR A 7 19.48 -7.33 21.23
CA TYR A 7 18.99 -6.94 22.56
C TYR A 7 18.86 -8.13 23.51
N LEU A 8 18.54 -9.33 23.00
CA LEU A 8 18.53 -10.53 23.82
C LEU A 8 19.93 -11.02 24.19
N LEU A 9 20.89 -10.89 23.26
CA LEU A 9 22.29 -11.23 23.52
C LEU A 9 22.90 -10.39 24.64
N ILE A 10 22.47 -9.12 24.79
CA ILE A 10 22.93 -8.24 25.87
C ILE A 10 22.10 -8.45 27.15
N ALA A 11 20.77 -8.58 27.03
CA ALA A 11 19.90 -8.69 28.20
C ALA A 11 20.07 -10.01 28.96
N LEU A 12 20.32 -11.13 28.27
CA LEU A 12 20.49 -12.44 28.90
C LEU A 12 21.65 -12.51 29.91
N PRO A 13 22.90 -12.12 29.56
CA PRO A 13 24.00 -12.15 30.51
C PRO A 13 23.80 -11.17 31.68
N LEU A 14 23.19 -10.00 31.44
CA LEU A 14 22.85 -9.04 32.49
C LEU A 14 21.80 -9.60 33.46
N ALA A 15 20.76 -10.27 32.95
CA ALA A 15 19.76 -10.92 33.77
C ALA A 15 20.36 -12.06 34.62
N LEU A 16 21.24 -12.88 34.03
CA LEU A 16 21.96 -13.94 34.76
C LEU A 16 22.89 -13.37 35.82
N ALA A 17 23.59 -12.27 35.53
CA ALA A 17 24.44 -11.58 36.50
C ALA A 17 23.63 -11.01 37.68
N ALA A 18 22.47 -10.41 37.41
CA ALA A 18 21.56 -9.91 38.44
C ALA A 18 21.00 -11.03 39.33
N LEU A 19 20.61 -12.16 38.73
CA LEU A 19 20.16 -13.34 39.48
C LEU A 19 21.29 -13.93 40.33
N GLY A 20 22.48 -14.07 39.75
CA GLY A 20 23.67 -14.56 40.44
C GLY A 20 24.07 -13.69 41.63
N ALA A 21 24.04 -12.35 41.46
CA ALA A 21 24.30 -11.41 42.54
C ALA A 21 23.27 -11.53 43.68
N GLY A 22 21.98 -11.71 43.36
CA GLY A 22 20.93 -11.91 44.36
C GLY A 22 21.07 -13.23 45.13
N LEU A 23 21.37 -14.33 44.43
CA LEU A 23 21.62 -15.64 45.04
C LEU A 23 22.87 -15.63 45.93
N TRP A 24 23.94 -14.99 45.48
CA TRP A 24 25.18 -14.82 46.24
C TRP A 24 24.98 -13.95 47.49
N SER A 25 24.21 -12.87 47.37
CA SER A 25 23.82 -12.06 48.53
C SER A 25 22.95 -12.85 49.51
N ALA A 26 22.03 -13.68 49.01
CA ALA A 26 21.19 -14.54 49.84
C ALA A 26 21.98 -15.61 50.60
N SER A 27 23.02 -16.21 49.99
CA SER A 27 23.89 -17.17 50.67
C SER A 27 24.79 -16.52 51.72
N ARG A 28 25.24 -15.29 51.49
CA ARG A 28 26.02 -14.50 52.47
C ARG A 28 25.19 -13.89 53.60
N ALA A 29 23.88 -13.75 53.44
CA ALA A 29 22.99 -13.26 54.50
C ALA A 29 22.93 -14.20 55.72
N ALA A 30 23.49 -15.42 55.64
CA ALA A 30 23.68 -16.30 56.77
C ALA A 30 24.83 -15.86 57.71
N THR A 31 25.75 -15.02 57.27
CA THR A 31 26.97 -14.65 58.01
C THR A 31 27.09 -13.16 58.37
N GLY A 32 26.12 -12.32 58.01
CA GLY A 32 26.17 -10.86 58.21
C GLY A 32 24.92 -10.26 58.86
N VAL A 33 25.00 -8.97 59.23
CA VAL A 33 23.90 -8.17 59.80
C VAL A 33 22.72 -8.14 58.82
N LYS A 34 21.64 -8.87 59.14
CA LYS A 34 20.41 -8.88 58.34
C LYS A 34 19.69 -7.54 58.52
N VAL A 35 19.60 -6.76 57.44
CA VAL A 35 18.63 -5.66 57.36
C VAL A 35 17.24 -6.27 57.40
N VAL A 36 16.49 -6.00 58.48
CA VAL A 36 15.21 -6.64 58.75
C VAL A 36 14.23 -6.43 57.59
N GLY A 37 13.78 -7.54 57.00
CA GLY A 37 12.75 -7.57 55.96
C GLY A 37 13.25 -7.53 54.52
N GLN A 38 14.55 -7.43 54.25
CA GLN A 38 15.07 -7.58 52.88
C GLN A 38 15.22 -9.05 52.49
N HIS A 39 14.81 -9.38 51.27
CA HIS A 39 15.00 -10.69 50.68
C HIS A 39 15.82 -10.57 49.38
N PRO A 40 17.16 -10.63 49.45
CA PRO A 40 18.05 -10.37 48.31
C PRO A 40 17.85 -11.37 47.15
N GLY A 41 17.44 -12.62 47.44
CA GLY A 41 17.09 -13.58 46.39
C GLY A 41 15.88 -13.13 45.55
N TRP A 42 14.83 -12.62 46.19
CA TRP A 42 13.66 -12.07 45.49
C TRP A 42 14.00 -10.79 44.73
N GLN A 43 14.89 -9.95 45.27
CA GLN A 43 15.37 -8.75 44.56
C GLN A 43 16.20 -9.11 43.32
N GLY A 44 17.11 -10.07 43.42
CA GLY A 44 17.88 -10.55 42.26
C GLY A 44 16.98 -11.15 41.18
N LEU A 45 16.00 -11.97 41.57
CA LEU A 45 15.02 -12.54 40.64
C LEU A 45 14.17 -11.44 39.97
N GLY A 46 13.67 -10.49 40.75
CA GLY A 46 12.88 -9.37 40.23
C GLY A 46 13.65 -8.52 39.23
N LEU A 47 14.90 -8.17 39.55
CA LEU A 47 15.76 -7.40 38.64
C LEU A 47 16.11 -8.20 37.37
N ALA A 48 16.38 -9.50 37.49
CA ALA A 48 16.63 -10.36 36.34
C ALA A 48 15.42 -10.40 35.39
N LEU A 49 14.20 -10.49 35.92
CA LEU A 49 12.96 -10.47 35.15
C LEU A 49 12.70 -9.09 34.51
N VAL A 50 13.04 -7.98 35.18
CA VAL A 50 13.00 -6.63 34.57
C VAL A 50 13.92 -6.55 33.35
N ILE A 51 15.17 -6.96 33.50
CA ILE A 51 16.16 -6.91 32.42
C ILE A 51 15.76 -7.84 31.27
N ALA A 52 15.31 -9.07 31.58
CA ALA A 52 14.82 -10.01 30.59
C ALA A 52 13.57 -9.49 29.87
N GLY A 53 12.63 -8.88 30.58
CA GLY A 53 11.43 -8.27 30.02
C GLY A 53 11.74 -7.08 29.11
N LEU A 54 12.66 -6.20 29.50
CA LEU A 54 13.13 -5.09 28.66
C LEU A 54 13.84 -5.61 27.40
N GLY A 55 14.73 -6.60 27.54
CA GLY A 55 15.40 -7.24 26.41
C GLY A 55 14.43 -7.90 25.45
N LEU A 56 13.43 -8.62 25.99
CA LEU A 56 12.37 -9.23 25.20
C LEU A 56 11.52 -8.18 24.49
N GLY A 57 11.09 -7.12 25.18
CA GLY A 57 10.29 -6.04 24.61
C GLY A 57 11.01 -5.32 23.46
N LEU A 58 12.28 -4.95 23.67
CA LEU A 58 13.12 -4.30 22.66
C LEU A 58 13.48 -5.24 21.49
N SER A 59 13.55 -6.55 21.73
CA SER A 59 13.78 -7.52 20.67
C SER A 59 12.59 -7.68 19.71
N ALA A 60 11.42 -7.15 20.09
CA ALA A 60 10.17 -7.17 19.34
C ALA A 60 9.83 -8.58 18.81
N PRO A 61 9.52 -9.54 19.71
CA PRO A 61 9.21 -10.91 19.32
C PRO A 61 7.97 -10.92 18.43
N ARG A 62 8.05 -11.63 17.31
CA ARG A 62 6.98 -11.74 16.33
C ARG A 62 6.41 -13.15 16.29
N TRP A 63 5.15 -13.29 16.67
CA TRP A 63 4.36 -14.53 16.63
C TRP A 63 2.90 -14.19 16.31
N GLY A 64 2.04 -15.20 16.20
CA GLY A 64 0.63 -15.01 15.81
C GLY A 64 0.41 -15.07 14.30
N LYS A 65 -0.87 -14.94 13.91
CA LYS A 65 -1.27 -14.81 12.51
C LYS A 65 -0.76 -13.46 11.99
N PRO A 66 -0.27 -13.38 10.75
CA PRO A 66 0.07 -12.09 10.15
C PRO A 66 -1.09 -11.11 10.37
N GLU A 67 -0.79 -9.92 10.91
CA GLU A 67 -1.72 -8.81 10.88
C GLU A 67 -2.05 -8.58 9.40
N VAL A 68 -3.32 -8.37 9.05
CA VAL A 68 -3.78 -8.37 7.66
C VAL A 68 -3.18 -7.16 6.94
N ALA A 69 -1.92 -7.27 6.55
CA ALA A 69 -1.31 -6.39 5.59
C ALA A 69 -2.13 -6.58 4.32
N ARG A 70 -2.74 -5.48 3.85
CA ARG A 70 -3.59 -5.50 2.67
C ARG A 70 -2.84 -6.20 1.54
N LEU A 71 -3.42 -7.29 1.02
CA LEU A 71 -2.82 -8.05 -0.07
C LEU A 71 -2.87 -7.18 -1.31
N THR A 72 -1.71 -6.85 -1.88
CA THR A 72 -1.67 -6.17 -3.17
C THR A 72 -1.72 -7.20 -4.29
N VAL A 73 -2.74 -7.13 -5.13
CA VAL A 73 -2.85 -7.93 -6.35
C VAL A 73 -2.55 -7.02 -7.53
N GLN A 74 -1.37 -7.19 -8.13
CA GLN A 74 -1.00 -6.46 -9.34
C GLN A 74 -1.56 -7.19 -10.56
N VAL A 75 -2.58 -6.62 -11.19
CA VAL A 75 -3.20 -7.18 -12.39
C VAL A 75 -2.45 -6.68 -13.61
N VAL A 76 -1.85 -7.61 -14.34
CA VAL A 76 -1.13 -7.35 -15.59
C VAL A 76 -2.01 -7.87 -16.71
N LEU A 77 -2.61 -6.98 -17.47
CA LEU A 77 -3.50 -7.30 -18.58
C LEU A 77 -2.74 -7.14 -19.90
N ASP A 78 -2.62 -8.22 -20.67
CA ASP A 78 -2.10 -8.13 -22.03
C ASP A 78 -3.04 -7.28 -22.89
N ALA A 79 -2.47 -6.24 -23.48
CA ALA A 79 -3.15 -5.29 -24.36
C ALA A 79 -2.53 -5.27 -25.76
N SER A 80 -1.82 -6.33 -26.14
CA SER A 80 -1.28 -6.48 -27.50
C SER A 80 -2.39 -6.72 -28.54
N LYS A 81 -2.05 -6.62 -29.83
CA LYS A 81 -3.03 -6.81 -30.92
C LYS A 81 -3.61 -8.22 -30.99
N SER A 82 -2.87 -9.25 -30.57
CA SER A 82 -3.36 -10.64 -30.54
C SER A 82 -4.52 -10.82 -29.56
N MET A 83 -4.64 -9.97 -28.56
CA MET A 83 -5.79 -9.96 -27.64
C MET A 83 -7.09 -9.53 -28.32
N GLY A 84 -7.03 -8.91 -29.51
CA GLY A 84 -8.21 -8.63 -30.34
C GLY A 84 -8.75 -9.83 -31.12
N VAL A 85 -8.03 -10.96 -31.13
CA VAL A 85 -8.41 -12.18 -31.85
C VAL A 85 -9.70 -12.78 -31.29
N LYS A 86 -10.59 -13.20 -32.19
CA LYS A 86 -11.84 -13.90 -31.85
C LYS A 86 -11.63 -15.40 -32.04
N ASP A 87 -11.56 -16.15 -30.94
CA ASP A 87 -11.43 -17.60 -30.98
C ASP A 87 -12.79 -18.29 -31.23
N ALA A 88 -12.85 -19.62 -31.12
CA ALA A 88 -14.01 -20.46 -31.48
C ALA A 88 -15.37 -20.07 -30.83
N GLY A 89 -15.36 -19.25 -29.78
CA GLY A 89 -16.56 -18.69 -29.15
C GLY A 89 -17.05 -17.36 -29.76
N GLY A 90 -16.41 -16.84 -30.81
CA GLY A 90 -16.75 -15.58 -31.48
C GLY A 90 -16.43 -14.31 -30.68
N ARG A 91 -15.97 -14.47 -29.44
CA ARG A 91 -15.61 -13.40 -28.51
C ARG A 91 -14.12 -13.10 -28.60
N ALA A 92 -13.73 -11.82 -28.52
CA ALA A 92 -12.32 -11.45 -28.48
C ALA A 92 -11.67 -11.89 -27.17
N ARG A 93 -10.38 -12.25 -27.20
CA ARG A 93 -9.61 -12.61 -25.99
C ARG A 93 -9.64 -11.51 -24.94
N PHE A 94 -9.54 -10.25 -25.37
CA PHE A 94 -9.62 -9.08 -24.49
C PHE A 94 -11.01 -8.94 -23.84
N ASP A 95 -12.09 -9.22 -24.56
CA ASP A 95 -13.45 -9.20 -23.99
C ASP A 95 -13.64 -10.31 -22.95
N ALA A 96 -12.97 -11.45 -23.13
CA ALA A 96 -12.92 -12.52 -22.13
C ALA A 96 -12.13 -12.09 -20.89
N ALA A 97 -10.98 -11.43 -21.07
CA ALA A 97 -10.16 -10.89 -19.99
C ALA A 97 -10.92 -9.86 -19.15
N THR A 98 -11.54 -8.88 -19.82
CA THR A 98 -12.31 -7.82 -19.16
C THR A 98 -13.49 -8.39 -18.39
N SER A 99 -14.19 -9.38 -18.96
CA SER A 99 -15.29 -10.08 -18.26
C SER A 99 -14.82 -10.89 -17.06
N PHE A 100 -13.63 -11.50 -17.15
CA PHE A 100 -13.03 -12.21 -16.02
C PHE A 100 -12.76 -11.24 -14.86
N LEU A 101 -12.13 -10.09 -15.16
CA LEU A 101 -11.83 -9.05 -14.17
C LEU A 101 -13.09 -8.40 -13.61
N ASP A 102 -14.09 -8.13 -14.45
CA ASP A 102 -15.37 -7.56 -14.03
C ASP A 102 -16.08 -8.48 -13.02
N ARG A 103 -16.12 -9.79 -13.30
CA ARG A 103 -16.63 -10.79 -12.35
C ARG A 103 -15.78 -10.88 -11.09
N LEU A 104 -14.46 -10.86 -11.22
CA LEU A 104 -13.53 -10.88 -10.08
C LEU A 104 -13.78 -9.71 -9.12
N TRP A 105 -14.02 -8.51 -9.66
CA TRP A 105 -14.22 -7.28 -8.88
C TRP A 105 -15.67 -7.02 -8.46
N SER A 106 -16.63 -7.75 -9.02
CA SER A 106 -18.06 -7.61 -8.69
C SER A 106 -18.38 -7.90 -7.21
N GLU A 107 -17.58 -8.76 -6.56
CA GLU A 107 -17.78 -9.13 -5.16
C GLU A 107 -16.75 -8.49 -4.22
N PRO A 108 -17.17 -8.11 -2.99
CA PRO A 108 -16.27 -7.63 -1.95
C PRO A 108 -15.17 -8.64 -1.61
N THR A 109 -13.92 -8.23 -1.81
CA THR A 109 -12.75 -8.90 -1.23
C THR A 109 -12.07 -7.94 -0.24
N PRO A 110 -12.56 -7.85 1.02
CA PRO A 110 -12.01 -6.94 2.01
C PRO A 110 -10.53 -7.22 2.27
N GLY A 111 -9.72 -6.16 2.33
CA GLY A 111 -8.28 -6.28 2.59
C GLY A 111 -7.42 -6.60 1.37
N ALA A 112 -7.98 -6.62 0.16
CA ALA A 112 -7.21 -6.71 -1.08
C ALA A 112 -7.17 -5.35 -1.80
N ALA A 113 -5.96 -4.84 -2.06
CA ALA A 113 -5.72 -3.70 -2.92
C ALA A 113 -5.34 -4.21 -4.32
N TRP A 114 -5.89 -3.59 -5.35
CA TRP A 114 -5.75 -4.02 -6.74
C TRP A 114 -5.05 -2.94 -7.54
N GLY A 115 -3.95 -3.29 -8.19
CA GLY A 115 -3.31 -2.47 -9.22
C GLY A 115 -3.67 -2.99 -10.60
N LEU A 116 -3.63 -2.13 -11.61
CA LEU A 116 -3.90 -2.49 -13.01
C LEU A 116 -2.81 -1.91 -13.91
N GLU A 117 -2.19 -2.77 -14.70
CA GLU A 117 -1.16 -2.45 -15.69
C GLU A 117 -1.51 -3.10 -17.02
N ALA A 118 -1.22 -2.43 -18.12
CA ALA A 118 -1.28 -3.00 -19.46
C ALA A 118 0.10 -3.53 -19.87
N LEU A 119 0.15 -4.79 -20.30
CA LEU A 119 1.34 -5.41 -20.87
C LEU A 119 1.28 -5.34 -22.38
N THR A 120 2.31 -4.76 -22.97
CA THR A 120 2.55 -4.75 -24.41
C THR A 120 4.04 -5.03 -24.66
N GLY A 121 4.71 -4.34 -25.58
CA GLY A 121 6.17 -4.38 -25.67
C GLY A 121 6.87 -3.85 -24.41
N ASP A 122 6.20 -2.98 -23.68
CA ASP A 122 6.59 -2.49 -22.35
C ASP A 122 5.38 -2.57 -21.40
N LEU A 123 5.63 -2.37 -20.10
CA LEU A 123 4.57 -2.29 -19.08
C LEU A 123 4.09 -0.85 -18.94
N VAL A 124 2.78 -0.64 -19.06
CA VAL A 124 2.15 0.67 -18.90
C VAL A 124 1.28 0.66 -17.64
N PRO A 125 1.64 1.40 -16.58
CA PRO A 125 0.82 1.50 -15.38
C PRO A 125 -0.46 2.28 -15.68
N LEU A 126 -1.61 1.66 -15.44
CA LEU A 126 -2.92 2.28 -15.66
C LEU A 126 -3.52 2.78 -14.34
N LEU A 127 -3.45 1.96 -13.29
CA LEU A 127 -3.94 2.33 -11.97
C LEU A 127 -3.01 1.80 -10.87
N PRO A 128 -2.56 2.65 -9.94
CA PRO A 128 -1.80 2.20 -8.78
C PRO A 128 -2.68 1.34 -7.84
N PRO A 129 -2.08 0.50 -6.98
CA PRO A 129 -2.82 -0.36 -6.06
C PRO A 129 -3.80 0.40 -5.15
N GLY A 130 -5.10 0.10 -5.28
CA GLY A 130 -6.17 0.73 -4.51
C GLY A 130 -7.35 -0.20 -4.23
N GLU A 131 -8.32 0.26 -3.44
CA GLU A 131 -9.54 -0.50 -3.13
C GLU A 131 -10.76 -0.06 -3.96
N ASP A 132 -10.63 1.04 -4.71
CA ASP A 132 -11.70 1.58 -5.53
C ASP A 132 -11.89 0.72 -6.79
N ARG A 133 -12.96 -0.09 -6.77
CA ARG A 133 -13.31 -0.97 -7.88
C ARG A 133 -14.06 -0.27 -8.98
N THR A 134 -14.71 0.85 -8.69
CA THR A 134 -15.37 1.65 -9.70
C THR A 134 -14.31 2.21 -10.64
N LEU A 135 -13.25 2.79 -10.08
CA LEU A 135 -12.12 3.31 -10.84
C LEU A 135 -11.37 2.23 -11.63
N LEU A 136 -11.20 1.02 -11.07
CA LEU A 136 -10.61 -0.11 -11.79
C LEU A 136 -11.45 -0.51 -13.01
N ARG A 137 -12.77 -0.59 -12.84
CA ARG A 137 -13.69 -0.97 -13.93
C ARG A 137 -13.77 0.11 -15.00
N GLU A 138 -13.81 1.38 -14.62
CA GLU A 138 -13.79 2.51 -15.55
C GLU A 138 -12.48 2.56 -16.36
N THR A 139 -11.34 2.40 -15.67
CA THR A 139 -10.03 2.33 -16.33
C THR A 139 -9.96 1.13 -17.30
N LEU A 140 -10.47 -0.03 -16.90
CA LEU A 140 -10.51 -1.22 -17.75
C LEU A 140 -11.35 -1.02 -19.02
N LEU A 141 -12.49 -0.32 -18.91
CA LEU A 141 -13.36 0.01 -20.06
C LEU A 141 -12.70 0.98 -21.05
N ALA A 142 -11.75 1.80 -20.58
CA ALA A 142 -11.04 2.76 -21.43
C ALA A 142 -9.92 2.10 -22.27
N VAL A 143 -9.44 0.92 -21.87
CA VAL A 143 -8.32 0.25 -22.54
C VAL A 143 -8.78 -0.51 -23.77
N LYS A 144 -8.06 -0.33 -24.88
CA LYS A 144 -8.27 -1.05 -26.13
C LYS A 144 -7.01 -1.79 -26.56
N PRO A 145 -7.11 -3.04 -27.05
CA PRO A 145 -5.95 -3.79 -27.53
C PRO A 145 -5.24 -3.06 -28.67
N GLY A 146 -3.92 -2.91 -28.57
CA GLY A 146 -3.07 -2.33 -29.59
C GLY A 146 -3.02 -0.80 -29.64
N ASP A 147 -3.81 -0.10 -28.81
CA ASP A 147 -3.87 1.37 -28.78
C ASP A 147 -2.84 1.98 -27.80
N ILE A 148 -2.32 1.19 -26.86
CA ILE A 148 -1.45 1.65 -25.77
C ILE A 148 -0.08 0.96 -25.88
N GLY A 149 0.99 1.70 -25.60
CA GLY A 149 2.34 1.14 -25.48
C GLY A 149 3.02 0.76 -26.80
N ALA A 150 4.18 0.12 -26.70
CA ALA A 150 4.91 -0.38 -27.85
C ALA A 150 4.24 -1.67 -28.39
N PRO A 151 4.18 -1.90 -29.71
CA PRO A 151 3.51 -3.08 -30.26
C PRO A 151 4.19 -4.39 -29.82
N GLY A 152 3.38 -5.44 -29.71
CA GLY A 152 3.83 -6.77 -29.28
C GLY A 152 3.59 -7.03 -27.79
N SER A 153 4.14 -8.12 -27.28
CA SER A 153 4.09 -8.56 -25.89
C SER A 153 5.50 -8.94 -25.44
N SER A 154 5.99 -8.34 -24.35
CA SER A 154 7.29 -8.66 -23.74
C SER A 154 7.14 -9.03 -22.27
N PHE A 155 7.07 -10.33 -21.98
CA PHE A 155 7.00 -10.84 -20.61
C PHE A 155 8.30 -10.62 -19.86
N GLY A 156 9.43 -10.81 -20.54
CA GLY A 156 10.77 -10.66 -19.94
C GLY A 156 11.03 -9.26 -19.41
N ARG A 157 10.58 -8.23 -20.13
CA ARG A 157 10.70 -6.83 -19.72
C ARG A 157 9.57 -6.42 -18.79
N GLY A 158 8.32 -6.70 -19.19
CA GLY A 158 7.14 -6.23 -18.46
C GLY A 158 7.08 -6.78 -17.04
N LEU A 159 7.24 -8.10 -16.86
CA LEU A 159 7.21 -8.71 -15.52
C LEU A 159 8.41 -8.30 -14.65
N ALA A 160 9.55 -7.98 -15.27
CA ALA A 160 10.69 -7.43 -14.53
C ALA A 160 10.43 -6.00 -14.04
N GLN A 161 9.68 -5.20 -14.79
CA GLN A 161 9.23 -3.87 -14.37
C GLN A 161 8.22 -3.96 -13.23
N VAL A 162 7.22 -4.84 -13.32
CA VAL A 162 6.29 -5.14 -12.22
C VAL A 162 7.05 -5.45 -10.93
N ALA A 163 8.05 -6.34 -11.04
CA ALA A 163 8.88 -6.74 -9.90
C ALA A 163 9.66 -5.59 -9.26
N GLY A 164 9.94 -4.52 -10.02
CA GLY A 164 10.60 -3.31 -9.57
C GLY A 164 9.65 -2.32 -8.88
N GLU A 165 8.41 -2.21 -9.35
CA GLU A 165 7.42 -1.22 -8.89
C GLU A 165 6.68 -1.65 -7.61
N VAL A 166 6.46 -2.94 -7.42
CA VAL A 166 5.68 -3.44 -6.27
C VAL A 166 6.40 -3.21 -4.93
N ASP A 167 5.69 -2.59 -3.98
CA ASP A 167 6.18 -2.32 -2.62
C ASP A 167 6.66 -3.59 -1.91
N LYS A 168 7.95 -3.63 -1.57
CA LYS A 168 8.63 -4.75 -0.91
C LYS A 168 8.17 -4.97 0.54
N GLY A 169 7.58 -3.95 1.17
CA GLY A 169 7.08 -4.00 2.54
C GLY A 169 5.69 -4.62 2.69
N ARG A 170 4.97 -4.86 1.59
CA ARG A 170 3.59 -5.37 1.59
C ARG A 170 3.48 -6.74 0.91
N PRO A 171 2.59 -7.63 1.41
CA PRO A 171 2.27 -8.87 0.73
C PRO A 171 1.69 -8.58 -0.65
N ALA A 172 2.28 -9.17 -1.70
CA ALA A 172 1.87 -8.90 -3.06
C ALA A 172 1.98 -10.13 -3.97
N ILE A 173 1.08 -10.20 -4.94
CA ILE A 173 1.04 -11.24 -5.98
C ILE A 173 0.79 -10.59 -7.34
N VAL A 174 1.19 -11.27 -8.42
CA VAL A 174 0.91 -10.83 -9.80
C VAL A 174 -0.17 -11.73 -10.40
N LEU A 175 -1.19 -11.13 -11.00
CA LEU A 175 -2.22 -11.81 -11.79
C LEU A 175 -2.08 -11.38 -13.25
N LEU A 176 -1.60 -12.27 -14.10
CA LEU A 176 -1.41 -12.05 -15.53
C LEU A 176 -2.60 -12.58 -16.33
N LEU A 177 -3.16 -11.78 -17.23
CA LEU A 177 -4.18 -12.20 -18.19
C LEU A 177 -3.60 -12.03 -19.60
N SER A 178 -3.27 -13.13 -20.27
CA SER A 178 -2.59 -13.10 -21.57
C SER A 178 -2.84 -14.37 -22.37
N ASP A 179 -2.64 -14.30 -23.69
CA ASP A 179 -2.55 -15.47 -24.57
C ASP A 179 -1.17 -16.15 -24.52
N GLY A 180 -0.15 -15.50 -23.94
CA GLY A 180 1.17 -16.08 -23.70
C GLY A 180 2.13 -15.97 -24.89
N GLU A 181 1.80 -15.20 -25.94
CA GLU A 181 2.71 -15.01 -27.08
C GLU A 181 3.78 -13.96 -26.78
N GLU A 182 5.05 -14.36 -26.80
CA GLU A 182 6.20 -13.45 -26.69
C GLU A 182 6.65 -13.01 -28.08
N THR A 183 6.81 -11.70 -28.31
CA THR A 183 7.13 -11.16 -29.64
C THR A 183 8.47 -10.42 -29.71
N TRP A 184 9.08 -10.09 -28.56
CA TRP A 184 10.27 -9.24 -28.52
C TRP A 184 11.58 -10.02 -28.42
N GLU A 185 11.56 -11.17 -27.79
CA GLU A 185 12.73 -12.04 -27.61
C GLU A 185 12.36 -13.51 -27.70
N SER A 186 13.33 -14.41 -27.55
CA SER A 186 13.03 -15.84 -27.51
C SER A 186 12.23 -16.18 -26.24
N GLU A 187 11.26 -17.09 -26.34
CA GLU A 187 10.45 -17.53 -25.18
C GLU A 187 11.34 -18.00 -24.00
N SER A 188 12.48 -18.65 -24.32
CA SER A 188 13.46 -19.07 -23.31
C SER A 188 14.12 -17.90 -22.59
N ASP A 189 14.51 -16.84 -23.31
CA ASP A 189 15.19 -15.69 -22.70
C ASP A 189 14.20 -14.83 -21.91
N ALA A 190 13.00 -14.61 -22.45
CA ALA A 190 11.91 -13.90 -21.78
C ALA A 190 11.54 -14.57 -20.45
N SER A 191 11.32 -15.89 -20.47
CA SER A 191 10.96 -16.65 -19.27
C SER A 191 12.09 -16.61 -18.24
N MET A 192 13.34 -16.78 -18.64
CA MET A 192 14.48 -16.71 -17.72
C MET A 192 14.56 -15.35 -17.01
N ARG A 193 14.41 -14.25 -17.76
CA ARG A 193 14.47 -12.89 -17.22
C ARG A 193 13.30 -12.61 -16.28
N ALA A 194 12.07 -12.95 -16.69
CA ALA A 194 10.88 -12.78 -15.87
C ALA A 194 10.96 -13.59 -14.57
N ILE A 195 11.35 -14.87 -14.64
CA ILE A 195 11.49 -15.75 -13.47
C ILE A 195 12.55 -15.20 -12.51
N ALA A 196 13.71 -14.77 -13.03
CA ALA A 196 14.78 -14.22 -12.20
C ALA A 196 14.32 -12.97 -11.45
N ALA A 197 13.64 -12.04 -12.13
CA ALA A 197 13.12 -10.82 -11.53
C ALA A 197 12.05 -11.10 -10.48
N LEU A 198 11.05 -11.92 -10.80
CA LEU A 198 9.94 -12.26 -9.89
C LEU A 198 10.41 -13.05 -8.67
N LYS A 199 11.35 -13.99 -8.84
CA LYS A 199 11.98 -14.70 -7.70
C LYS A 199 12.76 -13.76 -6.80
N LYS A 200 13.56 -12.87 -7.37
CA LYS A 200 14.32 -11.86 -6.61
C LYS A 200 13.38 -10.93 -5.84
N ALA A 201 12.28 -10.53 -6.47
CA ALA A 201 11.23 -9.74 -5.86
C ALA A 201 10.30 -10.56 -4.96
N LYS A 202 10.43 -11.89 -4.91
CA LYS A 202 9.61 -12.72 -4.02
C LYS A 202 8.10 -12.61 -4.35
N LEU A 203 7.76 -12.50 -5.63
CA LEU A 203 6.40 -12.33 -6.15
C LEU A 203 5.94 -13.60 -6.88
N PRO A 204 4.91 -14.31 -6.39
CA PRO A 204 4.29 -15.38 -7.15
C PRO A 204 3.47 -14.83 -8.32
N LEU A 205 3.55 -15.52 -9.46
CA LEU A 205 2.76 -15.23 -10.64
C LEU A 205 1.61 -16.23 -10.77
N TYR A 206 0.40 -15.70 -10.86
CA TYR A 206 -0.78 -16.44 -11.28
C TYR A 206 -1.18 -15.95 -12.66
N ALA A 207 -1.57 -16.86 -13.55
CA ALA A 207 -1.95 -16.49 -14.91
C ALA A 207 -3.29 -17.08 -15.34
N VAL A 208 -4.05 -16.32 -16.11
CA VAL A 208 -5.25 -16.74 -16.82
C VAL A 208 -4.90 -16.80 -18.30
N VAL A 209 -5.00 -17.99 -18.87
CA VAL A 209 -4.73 -18.20 -20.30
C VAL A 209 -5.96 -17.80 -21.11
N LEU A 210 -5.76 -16.97 -22.12
CA LEU A 210 -6.82 -16.50 -22.99
C LEU A 210 -6.61 -17.00 -24.42
N GLY A 211 -7.64 -17.65 -24.96
CA GLY A 211 -7.67 -18.13 -26.33
C GLY A 211 -7.32 -19.60 -26.52
N GLY A 212 -7.41 -20.05 -27.78
CA GLY A 212 -7.17 -21.44 -28.17
C GLY A 212 -5.77 -21.68 -28.72
N ALA A 213 -5.30 -22.92 -28.67
CA ALA A 213 -4.02 -23.34 -29.26
C ALA A 213 -4.03 -23.30 -30.80
N SER A 214 -5.21 -23.25 -31.43
CA SER A 214 -5.34 -23.14 -32.88
C SER A 214 -5.00 -21.73 -33.35
N PRO A 215 -4.14 -21.55 -34.38
CA PRO A 215 -3.83 -20.23 -34.93
C PRO A 215 -5.08 -19.57 -35.50
N GLN A 216 -5.32 -18.32 -35.10
CA GLN A 216 -6.43 -17.50 -35.57
C GLN A 216 -5.90 -16.15 -36.10
N PRO A 217 -6.52 -15.55 -37.11
CA PRO A 217 -6.04 -14.30 -37.70
C PRO A 217 -6.21 -13.12 -36.74
N VAL A 218 -5.18 -12.27 -36.67
CA VAL A 218 -5.16 -11.05 -35.86
C VAL A 218 -5.82 -9.91 -36.65
N PRO A 219 -6.90 -9.30 -36.13
CA PRO A 219 -7.63 -8.26 -36.85
C PRO A 219 -6.74 -7.07 -37.24
N GLY A 220 -6.71 -6.74 -38.53
CA GLY A 220 -6.00 -5.56 -39.04
C GLY A 220 -4.46 -5.66 -39.02
N ALA A 221 -3.89 -6.83 -38.71
CA ALA A 221 -2.45 -7.06 -38.74
C ALA A 221 -2.05 -7.92 -39.94
N LYS A 222 -1.08 -7.44 -40.71
CA LYS A 222 -0.47 -8.18 -41.82
C LYS A 222 0.96 -8.53 -41.44
N ALA A 223 1.33 -9.78 -41.69
CA ALA A 223 2.71 -10.23 -41.60
C ALA A 223 3.57 -9.57 -42.70
N ALA A 224 4.89 -9.63 -42.54
CA ALA A 224 5.85 -9.02 -43.46
C ALA A 224 5.76 -9.59 -44.90
N ASP A 225 5.20 -10.78 -45.06
CA ASP A 225 4.93 -11.46 -46.33
C ASP A 225 3.57 -11.08 -46.96
N GLY A 226 2.84 -10.15 -46.34
CA GLY A 226 1.53 -9.68 -46.79
C GLY A 226 0.36 -10.60 -46.42
N LYS A 227 0.62 -11.76 -45.79
CA LYS A 227 -0.43 -12.66 -45.27
C LYS A 227 -1.00 -12.12 -43.95
N GLU A 228 -2.18 -12.60 -43.57
CA GLU A 228 -2.75 -12.27 -42.26
C GLU A 228 -1.85 -12.82 -41.16
N GLN A 229 -1.47 -11.96 -40.21
CA GLN A 229 -0.74 -12.40 -39.03
C GLN A 229 -1.66 -13.31 -38.21
N THR A 230 -1.17 -14.47 -37.79
CA THR A 230 -1.93 -15.40 -36.94
C THR A 230 -1.38 -15.41 -35.53
N SER A 231 -2.23 -15.77 -34.58
CA SER A 231 -1.91 -15.86 -33.15
C SER A 231 -2.59 -17.07 -32.52
N SER A 232 -1.87 -17.76 -31.64
CA SER A 232 -2.26 -18.96 -30.92
C SER A 232 -1.90 -18.83 -29.44
N ALA A 233 -2.80 -19.24 -28.54
CA ALA A 233 -2.50 -19.23 -27.11
C ALA A 233 -1.41 -20.24 -26.76
N ARG A 234 -0.51 -19.86 -25.84
CA ARG A 234 0.62 -20.66 -25.33
C ARG A 234 0.42 -21.02 -23.84
N PRO A 235 -0.51 -21.94 -23.52
CA PRO A 235 -0.79 -22.33 -22.14
C PRO A 235 0.42 -22.95 -21.43
N ASP A 236 1.22 -23.74 -22.16
CA ASP A 236 2.38 -24.44 -21.59
C ASP A 236 3.48 -23.46 -21.15
N PHE A 237 3.70 -22.41 -21.93
CA PHE A 237 4.62 -21.32 -21.60
C PHE A 237 4.20 -20.60 -20.30
N LEU A 238 2.94 -20.17 -20.22
CA LEU A 238 2.40 -19.49 -19.03
C LEU A 238 2.40 -20.41 -17.80
N LYS A 239 2.09 -21.71 -17.99
CA LYS A 239 2.14 -22.70 -16.91
C LYS A 239 3.56 -22.84 -16.35
N ALA A 240 4.56 -22.96 -17.21
CA ALA A 240 5.96 -23.06 -16.80
C ALA A 240 6.40 -21.82 -16.01
N LEU A 241 5.99 -20.64 -16.45
CA LEU A 241 6.28 -19.36 -15.80
C LEU A 241 5.65 -19.26 -14.39
N CYS A 242 4.40 -19.67 -14.24
CA CYS A 242 3.70 -19.69 -12.96
C CYS A 242 4.35 -20.67 -11.98
N VAL A 243 4.59 -21.91 -12.41
CA VAL A 243 5.20 -22.96 -11.57
C VAL A 243 6.59 -22.52 -11.10
N ALA A 244 7.39 -21.93 -11.98
CA ALA A 244 8.73 -21.47 -11.64
C ALA A 244 8.75 -20.39 -10.56
N THR A 245 7.72 -19.53 -10.48
CA THR A 245 7.61 -18.44 -9.50
C THR A 245 6.84 -18.83 -8.23
N GLY A 246 6.31 -20.05 -8.17
CA GLY A 246 5.54 -20.56 -7.03
C GLY A 246 4.04 -20.21 -7.08
N GLY A 247 3.51 -19.84 -8.24
CA GLY A 247 2.07 -19.69 -8.47
C GLY A 247 1.51 -20.81 -9.36
N ARG A 248 0.31 -20.59 -9.90
CA ARG A 248 -0.39 -21.56 -10.76
C ARG A 248 -1.28 -20.87 -11.80
N LEU A 249 -1.70 -21.63 -12.81
CA LEU A 249 -2.76 -21.17 -13.70
C LEU A 249 -4.09 -21.09 -12.96
N ILE A 250 -4.85 -20.03 -13.25
CA ILE A 250 -6.18 -19.79 -12.72
C ILE A 250 -7.17 -19.92 -13.86
N THR A 251 -8.22 -20.70 -13.63
CA THR A 251 -9.24 -20.98 -14.65
C THR A 251 -10.49 -20.14 -14.47
N THR A 252 -10.84 -19.82 -13.21
CA THR A 252 -12.09 -19.14 -12.87
C THR A 252 -11.85 -17.95 -11.94
N PRO A 253 -12.67 -16.88 -12.02
CA PRO A 253 -12.59 -15.76 -11.08
C PRO A 253 -12.78 -16.21 -9.62
N GLU A 254 -13.61 -17.22 -9.38
CA GLU A 254 -13.91 -17.79 -8.06
C GLU A 254 -12.67 -18.43 -7.44
N GLU A 255 -11.87 -19.12 -8.25
CA GLU A 255 -10.58 -19.68 -7.83
C GLU A 255 -9.61 -18.57 -7.38
N MET A 256 -9.53 -17.47 -8.15
CA MET A 256 -8.71 -16.32 -7.77
C MET A 256 -9.17 -15.67 -6.47
N ARG A 257 -10.48 -15.50 -6.29
CA ARG A 257 -11.07 -14.94 -5.06
C ARG A 257 -10.76 -15.82 -3.85
N THR A 258 -10.89 -17.14 -4.02
CA THR A 258 -10.60 -18.11 -2.97
C THR A 258 -9.12 -18.09 -2.60
N LEU A 259 -8.23 -18.05 -3.59
CA LEU A 259 -6.79 -17.91 -3.40
C LEU A 259 -6.45 -16.60 -2.66
N ALA A 260 -6.93 -15.45 -3.12
CA ALA A 260 -6.68 -14.17 -2.47
C ALA A 260 -7.15 -14.18 -1.00
N ARG A 261 -8.33 -14.75 -0.74
CA ARG A 261 -8.86 -14.94 0.62
C ARG A 261 -7.97 -15.83 1.48
N ASN A 262 -7.50 -16.97 0.94
CA ASN A 262 -6.63 -17.89 1.65
C ASN A 262 -5.26 -17.27 1.98
N LEU A 263 -4.70 -16.52 1.04
CA LEU A 263 -3.44 -15.78 1.24
C LEU A 263 -3.58 -14.72 2.33
N MET A 264 -4.69 -13.97 2.34
CA MET A 264 -4.98 -12.98 3.38
C MET A 264 -5.22 -13.62 4.76
N GLN A 265 -5.89 -14.78 4.81
CA GLN A 265 -6.14 -15.52 6.05
C GLN A 265 -4.92 -16.29 6.55
N GLY A 266 -3.86 -16.38 5.73
CA GLY A 266 -2.63 -17.12 6.04
C GLY A 266 -2.82 -18.63 6.05
N THR A 267 -3.88 -19.14 5.41
CA THR A 267 -4.10 -20.59 5.22
C THR A 267 -3.24 -21.14 4.09
N GLU A 268 -2.95 -20.30 3.08
CA GLU A 268 -2.01 -20.60 2.01
C GLU A 268 -0.74 -19.77 2.23
N ALA A 269 0.42 -20.43 2.22
CA ALA A 269 1.69 -19.77 2.47
C ALA A 269 2.10 -18.96 1.24
N MET A 270 2.34 -17.65 1.40
CA MET A 270 3.01 -16.90 0.34
C MET A 270 4.44 -17.42 0.18
N PRO A 271 4.94 -17.62 -1.06
CA PRO A 271 6.29 -18.11 -1.33
C PRO A 271 7.41 -17.18 -0.86
N ALA A 272 7.06 -16.09 -0.20
CA ALA A 272 7.99 -15.26 0.52
C ALA A 272 7.31 -14.41 1.59
N THR A 273 7.94 -14.36 2.75
CA THR A 273 7.61 -13.52 3.91
C THR A 273 7.64 -12.02 3.59
N ARG A 274 6.60 -11.52 2.93
CA ARG A 274 6.27 -10.09 2.83
C ARG A 274 5.16 -9.68 3.81
N SER A 275 4.60 -10.62 4.56
CA SER A 275 3.69 -10.30 5.65
C SER A 275 4.44 -10.29 6.99
N PRO A 276 4.65 -9.11 7.60
CA PRO A 276 5.22 -9.05 8.94
C PRO A 276 4.26 -9.70 9.94
N LYS A 277 4.73 -10.74 10.65
CA LYS A 277 4.03 -11.19 11.87
C LYS A 277 3.93 -10.01 12.85
N PRO A 278 2.83 -9.84 13.60
CA PRO A 278 2.72 -8.76 14.55
C PRO A 278 3.85 -8.84 15.58
N ALA A 279 4.43 -7.69 15.92
CA ALA A 279 5.40 -7.60 16.99
C ALA A 279 4.64 -7.48 18.31
N HIS A 280 5.09 -8.22 19.32
CA HIS A 280 4.47 -8.26 20.64
C HIS A 280 5.42 -7.70 21.71
N PRO A 281 5.82 -6.40 21.64
CA PRO A 281 6.67 -5.79 22.65
C PRO A 281 6.02 -5.79 24.04
N GLU A 282 4.69 -5.84 24.11
CA GLU A 282 3.92 -5.90 25.35
C GLU A 282 4.24 -7.14 26.19
N ALA A 283 4.61 -8.27 25.57
CA ALA A 283 5.03 -9.45 26.31
C ALA A 283 6.26 -9.18 27.18
N GLY A 284 7.21 -8.40 26.64
CA GLY A 284 8.36 -7.92 27.39
C GLY A 284 7.98 -6.93 28.50
N ALA A 285 7.04 -6.02 28.23
CA ALA A 285 6.54 -5.07 29.22
C ALA A 285 5.87 -5.78 30.41
N TRP A 286 5.03 -6.78 30.17
CA TRP A 286 4.39 -7.58 31.22
C TRP A 286 5.41 -8.33 32.07
N LEU A 287 6.42 -8.94 31.44
CA LEU A 287 7.50 -9.63 32.14
C LEU A 287 8.31 -8.66 33.01
N ALA A 288 8.60 -7.47 32.49
CA ALA A 288 9.33 -6.46 33.24
C ALA A 288 8.52 -5.92 34.43
N LEU A 289 7.22 -5.71 34.24
CA LEU A 289 6.28 -5.30 35.28
C LEU A 289 6.17 -6.35 36.39
N LEU A 290 6.09 -7.64 36.04
CA LEU A 290 6.11 -8.74 37.01
C LEU A 290 7.43 -8.76 37.79
N GLY A 291 8.57 -8.61 37.10
CA GLY A 291 9.88 -8.53 37.72
C GLY A 291 9.98 -7.37 38.72
N PHE A 292 9.46 -6.21 38.36
CA PHE A 292 9.44 -5.04 39.23
C PHE A 292 8.58 -5.27 40.48
N ALA A 293 7.43 -5.92 40.35
CA ALA A 293 6.58 -6.28 41.49
C ALA A 293 7.30 -7.25 42.46
N ILE A 294 7.98 -8.27 41.94
CA ILE A 294 8.78 -9.22 42.73
C ILE A 294 9.94 -8.49 43.42
N TRP A 295 10.61 -7.58 42.72
CA TRP A 295 11.70 -6.77 43.28
C TRP A 295 11.21 -5.92 44.45
N LEU A 296 10.07 -5.25 44.30
CA LEU A 296 9.44 -4.45 45.37
C LEU A 296 9.03 -5.30 46.57
N PHE A 297 8.56 -6.54 46.34
CA PHE A 297 8.23 -7.47 47.42
C PHE A 297 9.47 -7.82 48.25
N GLY A 298 10.61 -8.05 47.59
CA GLY A 298 11.90 -8.33 48.23
C GLY A 298 12.56 -7.12 48.90
N ALA A 299 12.23 -5.89 48.49
CA ALA A 299 12.73 -4.64 49.08
C ALA A 299 11.98 -4.31 50.36
N GLY A 300 12.53 -4.70 51.53
CA GLY A 300 11.84 -4.82 52.83
C GLY A 300 11.00 -3.68 53.42
N ARG A 301 10.98 -3.59 54.76
CA ARG A 301 10.01 -2.77 55.52
C ARG A 301 10.08 -1.23 55.41
N PRO A 302 11.10 -0.53 54.86
CA PRO A 302 11.03 0.93 54.79
C PRO A 302 10.15 1.47 53.64
N MET A 303 9.56 0.63 52.78
CA MET A 303 8.75 1.09 51.64
C MET A 303 7.22 0.78 51.65
N PRO A 304 6.50 0.59 52.77
CA PRO A 304 5.05 0.31 52.72
C PRO A 304 4.25 1.46 52.08
N GLY A 305 4.63 2.72 52.31
CA GLY A 305 4.01 3.87 51.64
C GLY A 305 4.24 3.90 50.13
N TRP A 306 5.43 3.50 49.68
CA TRP A 306 5.78 3.46 48.26
C TRP A 306 5.22 2.22 47.56
N ARG A 307 5.08 1.08 48.25
CA ARG A 307 4.47 -0.15 47.72
C ARG A 307 3.02 0.08 47.33
N LEU A 308 2.23 0.76 48.16
CA LEU A 308 0.86 1.15 47.84
C LEU A 308 0.82 2.16 46.68
N ALA A 309 1.70 3.16 46.68
CA ALA A 309 1.81 4.14 45.59
C ALA A 309 2.26 3.54 44.24
N LEU A 310 3.09 2.49 44.26
CA LEU A 310 3.58 1.78 43.06
C LEU A 310 2.65 0.64 42.61
N LEU A 311 1.86 0.04 43.52
CA LEU A 311 0.81 -0.92 43.17
C LEU A 311 -0.46 -0.24 42.66
N LEU A 312 -0.75 1.00 43.06
CA LEU A 312 -1.89 1.79 42.57
C LEU A 312 -1.90 1.93 41.03
N PRO A 313 -0.80 2.30 40.35
CA PRO A 313 -0.78 2.35 38.89
C PRO A 313 -0.97 0.95 38.28
N PHE A 314 -0.50 -0.11 38.92
CA PHE A 314 -0.72 -1.50 38.47
C PHE A 314 -2.19 -1.92 38.52
N LEU A 315 -2.90 -1.54 39.59
CA LEU A 315 -4.35 -1.72 39.76
C LEU A 315 -5.17 -0.77 38.87
N LEU A 316 -4.61 0.39 38.49
CA LEU A 316 -5.25 1.32 37.56
C LEU A 316 -5.05 0.91 36.09
N ILE A 317 -3.95 0.24 35.74
CA ILE A 317 -3.69 -0.32 34.39
C ILE A 317 -4.62 -1.52 34.10
N THR A 318 -5.09 -2.23 35.12
CA THR A 318 -6.05 -3.35 34.98
C THR A 318 -7.52 -2.90 34.92
N ARG A 319 -7.82 -1.63 35.21
CA ARG A 319 -9.13 -1.04 34.91
C ARG A 319 -9.13 -0.54 33.46
N PRO A 320 -10.24 -0.68 32.71
CA PRO A 320 -10.33 -0.12 31.36
C PRO A 320 -10.02 1.37 31.44
N VAL A 321 -8.86 1.76 30.91
CA VAL A 321 -8.37 3.13 30.97
C VAL A 321 -9.42 3.98 30.28
N LYS A 322 -10.10 4.84 31.05
CA LYS A 322 -11.08 5.76 30.47
C LYS A 322 -10.32 6.72 29.56
N ALA A 323 -10.81 6.88 28.33
CA ALA A 323 -10.19 7.67 27.26
C ALA A 323 -9.81 9.12 27.64
N GLN A 324 -10.47 9.66 28.68
CA GLN A 324 -10.24 11.02 29.20
C GLN A 324 -9.11 11.14 30.24
N SER A 325 -8.35 10.08 30.50
CA SER A 325 -7.21 10.14 31.42
C SER A 325 -6.15 11.14 30.91
N ARG A 326 -5.84 12.16 31.73
CA ARG A 326 -4.72 13.10 31.49
C ARG A 326 -3.35 12.41 31.59
N PHE A 327 -3.30 11.20 32.13
CA PHE A 327 -2.05 10.46 32.37
C PHE A 327 -1.64 9.55 31.22
N VAL A 328 -2.44 9.43 30.16
CA VAL A 328 -2.06 8.65 28.97
C VAL A 328 -1.28 9.55 28.00
N PRO A 329 -0.05 9.17 27.60
CA PRO A 329 0.73 9.90 26.61
C PRO A 329 -0.05 10.10 25.30
N SER A 330 0.12 11.26 24.66
CA SER A 330 -0.57 11.58 23.39
C SER A 330 -0.27 10.58 22.28
N THR A 331 0.93 10.01 22.25
CA THR A 331 1.33 8.95 21.30
C THR A 331 0.50 7.67 21.48
N VAL A 332 0.20 7.28 22.72
CA VAL A 332 -0.65 6.12 23.01
C VAL A 332 -2.09 6.44 22.61
N LYS A 333 -2.58 7.65 22.88
CA LYS A 333 -3.90 8.11 22.43
C LYS A 333 -4.02 8.07 20.91
N ALA A 334 -3.03 8.62 20.21
CA ALA A 334 -2.95 8.60 18.75
C ALA A 334 -2.95 7.17 18.19
N TRP A 335 -2.18 6.25 18.80
CA TRP A 335 -2.17 4.85 18.39
C TRP A 335 -3.53 4.17 18.57
N ILE A 336 -4.19 4.36 19.71
CA ILE A 336 -5.53 3.80 19.97
C ILE A 336 -6.55 4.41 18.99
N ALA A 337 -6.49 5.73 18.77
CA ALA A 337 -7.40 6.44 17.88
C ALA A 337 -7.22 6.01 16.42
N GLN A 338 -5.99 5.85 15.95
CA GLN A 338 -5.70 5.33 14.61
C GLN A 338 -6.24 3.90 14.44
N ARG A 339 -5.98 3.02 15.41
CA ARG A 339 -6.48 1.65 15.37
C ARG A 339 -8.00 1.58 15.39
N ALA A 340 -8.66 2.47 16.11
CA ALA A 340 -10.12 2.58 16.10
C ALA A 340 -10.63 3.09 14.73
N LEU A 341 -9.97 4.08 14.15
CA LEU A 341 -10.30 4.63 12.83
C LEU A 341 -10.14 3.57 11.71
N ASP A 342 -9.10 2.74 11.77
CA ASP A 342 -8.84 1.66 10.83
C ASP A 342 -9.90 0.55 10.90
N ASN A 343 -10.52 0.37 12.06
CA ASN A 343 -11.64 -0.56 12.29
C ASN A 343 -13.02 0.10 12.12
N ASP A 344 -13.06 1.34 11.63
CA ASP A 344 -14.28 2.14 11.46
C ASP A 344 -15.07 2.41 12.76
N ASP A 345 -14.42 2.31 13.92
CA ASP A 345 -15.00 2.68 15.23
C ASP A 345 -14.76 4.17 15.53
N LEU A 346 -15.56 5.02 14.89
CA LEU A 346 -15.47 6.48 15.04
C LEU A 346 -15.70 6.94 16.49
N LYS A 347 -16.54 6.23 17.25
CA LYS A 347 -16.85 6.59 18.64
C LYS A 347 -15.62 6.44 19.52
N THR A 348 -14.90 5.33 19.38
CA THR A 348 -13.65 5.09 20.10
C THR A 348 -12.54 6.02 19.58
N ALA A 349 -12.42 6.21 18.26
CA ALA A 349 -11.44 7.12 17.69
C ALA A 349 -11.58 8.54 18.25
N LYS A 350 -12.83 9.06 18.31
CA LYS A 350 -13.13 10.38 18.89
C LYS A 350 -12.82 10.45 20.38
N ALA A 351 -13.16 9.41 21.15
CA ALA A 351 -12.89 9.37 22.58
C ALA A 351 -11.39 9.44 22.90
N TRP A 352 -10.55 8.88 22.02
CA TRP A 352 -9.10 8.80 22.17
C TRP A 352 -8.33 9.79 21.30
N SER A 353 -8.99 10.79 20.70
CA SER A 353 -8.31 11.77 19.85
C SER A 353 -7.17 12.46 20.62
N PRO A 354 -5.95 12.54 20.05
CA PRO A 354 -4.87 13.28 20.66
C PRO A 354 -5.19 14.79 20.66
N SER A 355 -4.61 15.52 21.62
CA SER A 355 -4.91 16.94 21.87
C SER A 355 -3.65 17.81 21.97
N ASP A 356 -2.50 17.30 21.57
CA ASP A 356 -1.22 17.99 21.59
C ASP A 356 -0.89 18.63 20.23
N ASP A 357 0.19 19.41 20.22
CA ASP A 357 0.55 20.25 19.08
C ASP A 357 1.37 19.53 18.00
N ALA A 358 1.67 18.24 18.18
CA ALA A 358 2.42 17.47 17.20
C ALA A 358 1.67 17.41 15.85
N PRO A 359 2.34 17.68 14.71
CA PRO A 359 1.68 17.73 13.40
C PRO A 359 0.90 16.45 13.05
N ASP A 360 1.50 15.28 13.28
CA ASP A 360 0.87 13.99 12.97
C ASP A 360 -0.38 13.74 13.82
N HIS A 361 -0.36 14.17 15.07
CA HIS A 361 -1.50 14.06 15.97
C HIS A 361 -2.63 15.02 15.57
N ARG A 362 -2.31 16.24 15.13
CA ARG A 362 -3.29 17.19 14.58
C ARG A 362 -3.90 16.68 13.27
N LEU A 363 -3.11 16.07 12.39
CA LEU A 363 -3.61 15.42 11.17
C LEU A 363 -4.60 14.30 11.50
N LEU A 364 -4.26 13.44 12.47
CA LEU A 364 -5.14 12.36 12.91
C LEU A 364 -6.44 12.90 13.51
N ALA A 365 -6.34 13.89 14.42
CA ALA A 365 -7.51 14.53 15.03
C ALA A 365 -8.41 15.19 13.97
N ALA A 366 -7.83 15.88 12.98
CA ALA A 366 -8.57 16.47 11.87
C ALA A 366 -9.23 15.41 10.98
N ALA A 367 -8.57 14.29 10.70
CA ALA A 367 -9.15 13.19 9.95
C ALA A 367 -10.36 12.56 10.69
N ILE A 368 -10.25 12.40 12.01
CA ILE A 368 -11.37 11.94 12.87
C ILE A 368 -12.52 12.95 12.82
N ALA A 369 -12.24 14.25 12.90
CA ALA A 369 -13.24 15.31 12.84
C ALA A 369 -13.96 15.36 11.48
N LEU A 370 -13.23 15.27 10.36
CA LEU A 370 -13.82 15.18 9.02
C LEU A 370 -14.73 13.97 8.86
N ARG A 371 -14.27 12.78 9.27
CA ARG A 371 -15.11 11.56 9.24
C ARG A 371 -16.31 11.62 10.18
N SER A 372 -16.23 12.43 11.24
CA SER A 372 -17.33 12.67 12.17
C SER A 372 -18.28 13.79 11.71
N HIS A 373 -18.13 14.31 10.49
CA HIS A 373 -18.88 15.45 9.94
C HIS A 373 -18.74 16.73 10.79
N GLN A 374 -17.56 16.99 11.35
CA GLN A 374 -17.22 18.19 12.11
C GLN A 374 -16.11 18.99 11.39
N PRO A 375 -16.39 19.57 10.20
CA PRO A 375 -15.36 20.23 9.41
C PRO A 375 -14.82 21.52 10.06
N GLY A 376 -15.61 22.18 10.92
CA GLY A 376 -15.16 23.33 11.71
C GLY A 376 -14.04 22.96 12.70
N ASP A 377 -14.20 21.85 13.41
CA ASP A 377 -13.19 21.34 14.35
C ASP A 377 -11.91 20.94 13.58
N ALA A 378 -12.06 20.27 12.44
CA ALA A 378 -10.93 19.90 11.58
C ALA A 378 -10.15 21.14 11.08
N ALA A 379 -10.86 22.17 10.60
CA ALA A 379 -10.24 23.41 10.14
C ALA A 379 -9.50 24.12 11.28
N GLN A 380 -10.08 24.16 12.49
CA GLN A 380 -9.44 24.75 13.67
C GLN A 380 -8.19 23.98 14.09
N THR A 381 -8.24 22.65 14.08
CA THR A 381 -7.08 21.79 14.40
C THR A 381 -5.95 21.96 13.38
N LEU A 382 -6.27 22.14 12.09
CA LEU A 382 -5.29 22.30 11.02
C LEU A 382 -4.75 23.72 10.86
N ALA A 383 -5.45 24.73 11.37
CA ALA A 383 -5.09 26.14 11.16
C ALA A 383 -3.62 26.46 11.49
N PRO A 384 -3.02 25.98 12.60
CA PRO A 384 -1.60 26.24 12.89
C PRO A 384 -0.63 25.58 11.91
N LEU A 385 -1.01 24.44 11.31
CA LEU A 385 -0.18 23.74 10.32
C LEU A 385 -0.24 24.40 8.94
N VAL A 386 -1.29 25.17 8.65
CA VAL A 386 -1.54 25.77 7.34
C VAL A 386 -1.18 27.26 7.29
N ALA A 387 -1.36 27.99 8.40
CA ALA A 387 -1.18 29.44 8.48
C ALA A 387 0.27 29.92 8.28
N GLY A 388 1.27 29.04 8.44
CA GLY A 388 2.68 29.39 8.25
C GLY A 388 3.10 29.54 6.79
N GLY A 389 4.13 30.37 6.54
CA GLY A 389 4.85 30.43 5.26
C GLY A 389 5.50 29.10 4.90
N VAL A 390 5.97 28.92 3.66
CA VAL A 390 6.49 27.63 3.16
C VAL A 390 7.73 27.22 3.96
N PRO A 391 7.65 26.17 4.80
CA PRO A 391 8.83 25.68 5.50
C PRO A 391 9.78 25.02 4.49
N ARG A 392 11.07 25.38 4.55
CA ARG A 392 12.14 24.74 3.77
C ARG A 392 13.13 24.09 4.74
N PRO A 393 13.34 22.76 4.69
CA PRO A 393 12.75 21.80 3.76
C PRO A 393 11.25 21.55 4.02
N LEU A 394 10.52 21.16 2.97
CA LEU A 394 9.09 20.83 3.03
C LEU A 394 8.89 19.56 3.89
N PRO A 395 8.19 19.64 5.02
CA PRO A 395 7.98 18.49 5.88
C PRO A 395 6.88 17.58 5.30
N PRO A 396 6.94 16.26 5.58
CA PRO A 396 6.04 15.27 4.97
C PRO A 396 4.56 15.48 5.34
N TRP A 397 4.27 16.09 6.49
CA TRP A 397 2.90 16.37 6.96
C TRP A 397 2.24 17.56 6.24
N ARG A 398 3.00 18.39 5.50
CA ARG A 398 2.50 19.65 4.93
C ARG A 398 1.46 19.45 3.84
N ALA A 399 1.75 18.55 2.89
CA ALA A 399 0.83 18.26 1.79
C ALA A 399 -0.51 17.66 2.28
N PRO A 400 -0.50 16.63 3.16
CA PRO A 400 -1.73 16.12 3.78
C PRO A 400 -2.51 17.20 4.56
N ALA A 401 -1.82 18.08 5.28
CA ALA A 401 -2.48 19.15 6.05
C ALA A 401 -3.24 20.13 5.15
N LEU A 402 -2.62 20.57 4.05
CA LEU A 402 -3.26 21.48 3.09
C LEU A 402 -4.45 20.81 2.40
N LEU A 403 -4.32 19.54 2.01
CA LEU A 403 -5.40 18.79 1.37
C LEU A 403 -6.60 18.60 2.32
N MET A 404 -6.35 18.17 3.56
CA MET A 404 -7.41 18.02 4.57
C MET A 404 -8.06 19.36 4.93
N ALA A 405 -7.27 20.44 5.00
CA ALA A 405 -7.81 21.77 5.25
C ALA A 405 -8.68 22.26 4.09
N ALA A 406 -8.29 22.02 2.84
CA ALA A 406 -9.10 22.35 1.67
C ALA A 406 -10.45 21.63 1.70
N ARG A 407 -10.45 20.32 2.02
CA ARG A 407 -11.69 19.53 2.20
C ARG A 407 -12.56 20.07 3.33
N ALA A 408 -11.96 20.40 4.47
CA ALA A 408 -12.68 21.03 5.58
C ALA A 408 -13.32 22.37 5.20
N GLN A 409 -12.63 23.22 4.44
CA GLN A 409 -13.21 24.50 3.97
C GLN A 409 -14.31 24.28 2.93
N HIS A 410 -14.15 23.30 2.04
CA HIS A 410 -15.19 22.94 1.08
C HIS A 410 -16.48 22.48 1.78
N ASP A 411 -16.36 21.59 2.77
CA ASP A 411 -17.51 21.10 3.57
C ASP A 411 -18.18 22.23 4.37
N LEU A 412 -17.44 23.30 4.70
CA LEU A 412 -17.98 24.51 5.33
C LEU A 412 -18.64 25.48 4.32
N GLY A 413 -18.67 25.15 3.03
CA GLY A 413 -19.20 26.00 1.97
C GLY A 413 -18.28 27.15 1.57
N LYS A 414 -17.00 27.13 1.99
CA LYS A 414 -15.99 28.16 1.68
C LYS A 414 -15.15 27.73 0.47
N THR A 415 -15.79 27.67 -0.69
CA THR A 415 -15.20 27.14 -1.93
C THR A 415 -13.95 27.89 -2.38
N GLU A 416 -13.92 29.22 -2.23
CA GLU A 416 -12.77 30.04 -2.63
C GLU A 416 -11.55 29.81 -1.72
N ASP A 417 -11.76 29.65 -0.41
CA ASP A 417 -10.69 29.30 0.53
C ASP A 417 -10.13 27.90 0.22
N ALA A 418 -11.01 26.94 -0.11
CA ALA A 418 -10.60 25.60 -0.52
C ALA A 418 -9.75 25.60 -1.80
N LYS A 419 -10.16 26.35 -2.83
CA LYS A 419 -9.39 26.54 -4.07
C LYS A 419 -8.02 27.15 -3.79
N ALA A 420 -7.96 28.20 -2.96
CA ALA A 420 -6.70 28.85 -2.60
C ALA A 420 -5.72 27.87 -1.93
N LEU A 421 -6.22 26.99 -1.05
CA LEU A 421 -5.41 25.95 -0.39
C LEU A 421 -4.90 24.89 -1.38
N LEU A 422 -5.73 24.46 -2.34
CA LEU A 422 -5.34 23.48 -3.37
C LEU A 422 -4.32 24.04 -4.34
N ILE A 423 -4.50 25.28 -4.80
CA ILE A 423 -3.52 25.98 -5.64
C ILE A 423 -2.18 26.08 -4.90
N ARG A 424 -2.22 26.47 -3.62
CA ARG A 424 -1.03 26.54 -2.78
C ARG A 424 -0.34 25.18 -2.64
N LEU A 425 -1.10 24.10 -2.45
CA LEU A 425 -0.58 22.73 -2.39
C LEU A 425 0.14 22.35 -3.70
N LEU A 426 -0.45 22.66 -4.86
CA LEU A 426 0.17 22.37 -6.16
C LEU A 426 1.44 23.21 -6.43
N MET A 427 1.50 24.43 -5.89
CA MET A 427 2.73 25.24 -5.91
C MET A 427 3.82 24.69 -5.00
N GLU A 428 3.46 24.21 -3.80
CA GLU A 428 4.41 23.67 -2.81
C GLU A 428 4.89 22.25 -3.19
N ALA A 429 4.03 21.42 -3.76
CA ALA A 429 4.31 20.04 -4.15
C ALA A 429 3.63 19.68 -5.48
N PRO A 430 4.27 19.97 -6.64
CA PRO A 430 3.69 19.67 -7.95
C PRO A 430 3.51 18.16 -8.13
N GLY A 431 2.39 17.75 -8.74
CA GLY A 431 2.11 16.34 -9.07
C GLY A 431 1.17 15.60 -8.09
N GLN A 432 0.57 16.29 -7.12
CA GLN A 432 -0.45 15.70 -6.25
C GLN A 432 -1.78 15.51 -7.01
N ALA A 433 -2.04 14.28 -7.49
CA ALA A 433 -3.22 13.95 -8.29
C ALA A 433 -4.54 14.33 -7.58
N ASP A 434 -4.66 14.03 -6.29
CA ASP A 434 -5.85 14.36 -5.48
C ASP A 434 -6.15 15.87 -5.49
N ALA A 435 -5.11 16.70 -5.41
CA ALA A 435 -5.27 18.15 -5.40
C ALA A 435 -5.72 18.70 -6.76
N ILE A 436 -5.23 18.10 -7.85
CA ILE A 436 -5.66 18.42 -9.22
C ILE A 436 -7.14 18.06 -9.39
N HIS A 437 -7.51 16.85 -8.98
CA HIS A 437 -8.88 16.36 -9.07
C HIS A 437 -9.85 17.23 -8.25
N ASP A 438 -9.53 17.49 -6.97
CA ASP A 438 -10.38 18.31 -6.09
C ASP A 438 -10.51 19.74 -6.64
N LEU A 439 -9.44 20.31 -7.22
CA LEU A 439 -9.49 21.65 -7.82
C LEU A 439 -10.34 21.68 -9.10
N GLN A 440 -10.25 20.64 -9.94
CA GLN A 440 -11.09 20.51 -11.13
C GLN A 440 -12.56 20.40 -10.75
N ALA A 441 -12.89 19.56 -9.75
CA ALA A 441 -14.25 19.41 -9.24
C ALA A 441 -14.84 20.74 -8.73
N LEU A 442 -14.03 21.57 -8.04
CA LEU A 442 -14.47 22.88 -7.55
C LEU A 442 -14.57 23.97 -8.63
N THR A 443 -13.95 23.76 -9.79
CA THR A 443 -13.92 24.74 -10.89
C THR A 443 -14.97 24.44 -11.96
N GLN A 444 -15.41 23.19 -12.07
CA GLN A 444 -16.53 22.82 -12.93
C GLN A 444 -17.81 23.40 -12.32
N ASP A 445 -18.32 24.46 -12.96
CA ASP A 445 -19.51 25.18 -12.55
C ASP A 445 -20.72 24.23 -12.54
N PRO A 446 -21.43 24.05 -11.40
CA PRO A 446 -22.57 23.13 -11.33
C PRO A 446 -23.83 23.71 -11.99
N THR A 447 -23.74 24.81 -12.75
CA THR A 447 -24.89 25.39 -13.44
C THR A 447 -25.37 24.42 -14.52
N PRO A 448 -26.58 23.83 -14.38
CA PRO A 448 -27.14 23.04 -15.46
C PRO A 448 -27.30 23.96 -16.67
N PRO A 449 -27.05 23.46 -17.90
CA PRO A 449 -27.26 24.26 -19.10
C PRO A 449 -28.69 24.80 -19.06
N PRO A 450 -28.90 26.11 -19.35
CA PRO A 450 -30.23 26.68 -19.35
C PRO A 450 -31.15 25.83 -20.24
N PRO A 451 -32.41 25.61 -19.83
CA PRO A 451 -33.34 24.82 -20.63
C PRO A 451 -33.38 25.38 -22.06
N PRO A 452 -33.38 24.52 -23.08
CA PRO A 452 -33.33 24.96 -24.46
C PRO A 452 -34.49 25.91 -24.73
N ASP A 453 -34.16 27.13 -25.15
CA ASP A 453 -35.11 28.16 -25.53
C ASP A 453 -35.97 27.63 -26.70
N PRO A 454 -37.28 27.39 -26.50
CA PRO A 454 -38.13 26.77 -27.52
C PRO A 454 -38.31 27.63 -28.77
N GLN A 455 -37.86 28.89 -28.77
CA GLN A 455 -37.90 29.78 -29.92
C GLN A 455 -36.60 29.81 -30.74
N LYS A 456 -35.52 29.19 -30.26
CA LYS A 456 -34.25 29.10 -31.00
C LYS A 456 -34.19 27.80 -31.81
N PRO A 457 -34.03 27.85 -33.15
CA PRO A 457 -33.73 26.67 -33.93
C PRO A 457 -32.47 25.99 -33.39
N PRO A 458 -32.41 24.64 -33.37
CA PRO A 458 -31.21 23.94 -32.93
C PRO A 458 -30.01 24.42 -33.75
N PRO A 459 -28.85 24.70 -33.12
CA PRO A 459 -27.66 25.10 -33.84
C PRO A 459 -27.32 24.01 -34.87
N PRO A 460 -26.91 24.40 -36.09
CA PRO A 460 -26.54 23.43 -37.10
C PRO A 460 -25.44 22.51 -36.56
N PRO A 461 -25.48 21.20 -36.87
CA PRO A 461 -24.45 20.28 -36.42
C PRO A 461 -23.08 20.83 -36.84
N PRO A 462 -22.07 20.76 -35.95
CA PRO A 462 -20.73 21.26 -36.28
C PRO A 462 -20.29 20.60 -37.59
N MET A 463 -19.90 21.43 -38.56
CA MET A 463 -19.41 20.95 -39.84
C MET A 463 -18.30 19.94 -39.57
N ARG A 464 -18.49 18.70 -40.04
CA ARG A 464 -17.43 17.69 -39.99
C ARG A 464 -16.19 18.32 -40.62
N PRO A 465 -15.03 18.35 -39.93
CA PRO A 465 -13.80 18.87 -40.52
C PRO A 465 -13.59 18.14 -41.84
N SER A 466 -13.46 18.88 -42.93
CA SER A 466 -13.14 18.26 -44.21
C SER A 466 -11.78 17.56 -44.05
N MET A 467 -11.66 16.35 -44.60
CA MET A 467 -10.44 15.54 -44.54
C MET A 467 -9.19 16.27 -45.08
N GLY A 468 -9.35 17.39 -45.79
CA GLY A 468 -8.26 18.26 -46.23
C GLY A 468 -7.67 19.11 -45.10
N ALA A 469 -8.48 19.68 -44.21
CA ALA A 469 -8.01 20.59 -43.18
C ALA A 469 -7.17 19.89 -42.09
N GLN A 470 -7.47 18.63 -41.80
CA GLN A 470 -6.68 17.80 -40.87
C GLN A 470 -5.32 17.40 -41.45
N LYS A 471 -5.20 17.32 -42.78
CA LYS A 471 -3.95 16.97 -43.46
C LYS A 471 -2.98 18.16 -43.45
N ASP A 472 -3.49 19.36 -43.71
CA ASP A 472 -2.68 20.60 -43.68
C ASP A 472 -2.19 20.95 -42.26
N GLU A 473 -2.98 20.67 -41.21
CA GLU A 473 -2.51 20.85 -39.82
C GLU A 473 -1.43 19.86 -39.39
N LEU A 474 -1.48 18.62 -39.91
CA LEU A 474 -0.44 17.61 -39.65
C LEU A 474 0.85 17.91 -40.41
N GLU A 475 0.76 18.39 -41.65
CA GLU A 475 1.92 18.82 -42.44
C GLU A 475 2.55 20.10 -41.87
N GLY A 476 1.75 21.06 -41.41
CA GLY A 476 2.23 22.27 -40.74
C GLY A 476 2.96 22.02 -39.42
N ARG A 477 2.61 20.95 -38.69
CA ARG A 477 3.31 20.54 -37.46
C ARG A 477 4.64 19.84 -37.72
N GLN A 478 4.81 19.13 -38.84
CA GLN A 478 6.10 18.52 -39.20
C GLN A 478 7.16 19.57 -39.57
N ILE A 479 6.75 20.71 -40.12
CA ILE A 479 7.68 21.80 -40.51
C ILE A 479 8.28 22.52 -39.29
N ARG A 480 7.65 22.43 -38.10
CA ARG A 480 8.09 23.14 -36.88
C ARG A 480 8.98 22.34 -35.93
N MET A 481 9.33 21.09 -36.25
CA MET A 481 10.29 20.35 -35.41
C MET A 481 11.73 20.81 -35.70
N PRO A 482 12.51 21.22 -34.68
CA PRO A 482 13.92 21.54 -34.87
C PRO A 482 14.68 20.28 -35.29
N LYS A 483 15.46 20.39 -36.39
CA LYS A 483 16.32 19.30 -36.88
C LYS A 483 17.29 18.86 -35.79
N THR A 484 17.30 17.56 -35.51
CA THR A 484 18.26 16.88 -34.63
C THR A 484 19.70 17.23 -35.04
N PRO A 485 20.59 17.63 -34.11
CA PRO A 485 21.99 17.88 -34.41
C PRO A 485 22.67 16.60 -34.92
N GLN A 486 23.31 16.67 -36.09
CA GLN A 486 24.15 15.59 -36.60
C GLN A 486 25.38 15.42 -35.70
N ALA A 487 25.63 14.19 -35.26
CA ALA A 487 26.83 13.84 -34.54
C ALA A 487 28.08 14.02 -35.43
N PRO A 488 29.20 14.53 -34.90
CA PRO A 488 30.42 14.71 -35.66
C PRO A 488 31.02 13.35 -36.03
N LYS A 489 31.22 13.14 -37.33
CA LYS A 489 32.02 12.04 -37.89
C LYS A 489 33.50 12.26 -37.54
N GLY A 490 34.11 11.23 -36.97
CA GLY A 490 35.52 10.94 -37.17
C GLY A 490 36.37 10.94 -35.91
N VAL A 491 36.72 9.74 -35.45
CA VAL A 491 38.09 9.45 -35.00
C VAL A 491 38.48 8.12 -35.64
N LYS A 492 39.56 8.18 -36.41
CA LYS A 492 40.24 7.08 -37.10
C LYS A 492 41.00 6.22 -36.09
N ASP A 493 41.17 4.97 -36.48
CA ASP A 493 42.10 3.96 -35.96
C ASP A 493 43.41 4.54 -35.43
N ILE A 494 43.76 4.19 -34.18
CA ILE A 494 45.07 3.68 -33.71
C ILE A 494 44.80 2.67 -32.60
#